data_AF-A0A9D1KTL5-F1
#
_entry.id   AF-A0A9D1KTL5-F1
#
_cell.length_a   1.000
_cell.length_b   1.000
_cell.length_c   1.000
_cell.angle_alpha   90.00
_cell.angle_beta   90.00
_cell.angle_gamma   90.00
#
_symmetry.space_group_name_H-M   'P 1'
#
loop_
_entity.id
_entity.type
_entity.pdbx_description
1 polymer ?
#
loop_
_entity_poly.entity_id
_entity_poly.type
_entity_poly.pdbx_seq_one_letter_code
_entity_poly.pdbx_strand_id
1 'polypeptide(L)'
;MTTDAENNKRIAKNTVILYFRMALIMAIALYTSRVVLNTLGEIDYGIYNVIGGVVLMFTFLNGAMAASTSRFITVELGRQDYGQLRKVFNTTLVNHLIIALVILLLAETIGLWFVQNKLVIPPERMSAALTVYQFSIFTCLCTLLQTPFIATI
;
A
#
# COMPACT_ATOMS: atom_id res chain seq x y z
N MET A 1 38.61 0.37 -5.50
CA MET A 1 38.17 1.57 -4.76
C MET A 1 37.34 2.40 -5.73
N THR A 2 36.01 2.31 -5.69
CA THR A 2 35.15 3.16 -6.53
C THR A 2 35.25 4.59 -6.01
N THR A 3 35.71 5.50 -6.84
CA THR A 3 35.89 6.92 -6.51
C THR A 3 34.54 7.51 -6.08
N ASP A 4 34.51 8.34 -5.03
CA ASP A 4 33.27 8.92 -4.48
C ASP A 4 32.36 9.59 -5.55
N ALA A 5 32.95 10.06 -6.64
CA ALA A 5 32.26 10.60 -7.81
C ALA A 5 31.34 9.58 -8.53
N GLU A 6 31.71 8.31 -8.65
CA GLU A 6 30.87 7.28 -9.28
C GLU A 6 29.65 6.95 -8.41
N ASN A 7 29.84 6.86 -7.08
CA ASN A 7 28.74 6.63 -6.15
C ASN A 7 27.77 7.82 -6.11
N ASN A 8 28.26 9.06 -6.07
CA ASN A 8 27.41 10.25 -6.16
C ASN A 8 26.61 10.32 -7.46
N LYS A 9 27.20 9.93 -8.60
CA LYS A 9 26.50 9.88 -9.89
C LYS A 9 25.36 8.84 -9.90
N ARG A 10 25.55 7.69 -9.25
CA ARG A 10 24.51 6.66 -9.09
C ARG A 10 23.38 7.13 -8.18
N ILE A 11 23.71 7.78 -7.06
CA ILE A 11 22.72 8.37 -6.15
C ILE A 11 21.88 9.42 -6.90
N ALA A 12 22.53 10.38 -7.58
CA ALA A 12 21.83 11.42 -8.34
C ALA A 12 20.91 10.84 -9.42
N LYS A 13 21.36 9.83 -10.17
CA LYS A 13 20.54 9.16 -11.19
C LYS A 13 19.31 8.49 -10.59
N ASN A 14 19.47 7.78 -9.48
CA ASN A 14 18.34 7.14 -8.78
C ASN A 14 17.36 8.18 -8.24
N THR A 15 17.85 9.28 -7.67
CA THR A 15 17.01 10.38 -7.18
C THR A 15 16.21 10.99 -8.32
N VAL A 16 16.83 11.32 -9.46
CA VAL A 16 16.11 11.90 -10.61
C VAL A 16 15.03 10.97 -11.14
N ILE A 17 15.32 9.67 -11.26
CA ILE A 17 14.33 8.67 -11.69
C ILE A 17 13.17 8.55 -10.69
N LEU A 18 13.47 8.56 -9.39
CA LEU A 18 12.47 8.48 -8.33
C LEU A 18 11.52 9.68 -8.36
N TYR A 19 12.07 10.89 -8.45
CA TYR A 19 11.31 12.14 -8.51
C TYR A 19 10.47 12.23 -9.79
N PHE A 20 11.03 11.83 -10.94
CA PHE A 20 10.29 11.78 -12.20
C PHE A 20 9.10 10.81 -12.13
N ARG A 21 9.31 9.61 -11.56
CA ARG A 21 8.23 8.63 -11.32
C ARG A 21 7.14 9.22 -10.41
N MET A 22 7.52 9.88 -9.32
CA MET A 22 6.55 10.50 -8.41
C MET A 22 5.74 11.61 -9.12
N ALA A 23 6.38 12.44 -9.93
CA ALA A 23 5.70 13.47 -10.71
C ALA A 23 4.68 12.89 -11.71
N LEU A 24 5.04 11.79 -12.41
CA LEU A 24 4.12 11.10 -13.30
C LEU A 24 2.92 10.50 -12.55
N ILE A 25 3.16 9.81 -11.43
CA ILE A 25 2.08 9.25 -10.60
C ILE A 25 1.13 10.36 -10.14
N MET A 26 1.67 11.50 -9.71
CA MET A 26 0.88 12.65 -9.28
C MET A 26 0.05 13.23 -10.43
N ALA A 27 0.62 13.39 -11.62
CA ALA A 27 -0.11 13.89 -12.78
C ALA A 27 -1.26 12.95 -13.19
N ILE A 28 -1.00 11.64 -13.22
CA ILE A 28 -2.03 10.62 -13.50
C ILE A 28 -3.12 10.66 -12.42
N ALA A 29 -2.74 10.73 -11.14
CA ALA A 29 -3.71 10.78 -10.04
C ALA A 29 -4.62 12.01 -10.12
N LEU A 30 -4.07 13.18 -10.45
CA LEU A 30 -4.84 14.42 -10.64
C LEU A 30 -5.79 14.32 -11.85
N TYR A 31 -5.34 13.72 -12.96
CA TYR A 31 -6.19 13.51 -14.13
C TYR A 31 -7.31 12.51 -13.84
N THR A 32 -6.99 11.37 -13.23
CA THR A 32 -7.98 10.36 -12.82
C THR A 32 -9.01 10.95 -11.88
N SER A 33 -8.58 11.74 -10.89
CA SER A 33 -9.47 12.48 -9.97
C SER A 33 -10.49 13.31 -10.77
N ARG A 34 -10.04 14.13 -11.73
CA ARG A 34 -10.93 14.93 -12.59
C ARG A 34 -11.84 14.09 -13.49
N VAL A 35 -11.34 13.02 -14.10
CA VAL A 35 -12.12 12.14 -14.99
C VAL A 35 -13.21 11.41 -14.21
N VAL A 36 -12.87 10.87 -13.03
CA VAL A 36 -13.82 10.26 -12.12
C VAL A 36 -14.87 11.29 -11.70
N LEU A 37 -14.50 12.52 -11.35
CA LEU A 37 -15.43 13.60 -10.98
C LEU A 37 -16.44 13.87 -12.09
N ASN A 38 -15.97 13.91 -13.34
CA ASN A 38 -16.79 14.24 -14.50
C ASN A 38 -17.69 13.08 -14.97
N THR A 39 -17.32 11.82 -14.70
CA THR A 39 -18.11 10.64 -15.07
C THR A 39 -19.08 10.18 -13.99
N LEU A 40 -18.82 10.53 -12.72
CA LEU A 40 -19.66 10.17 -11.58
C LEU A 40 -20.62 11.31 -11.17
N GLY A 41 -20.25 12.59 -11.30
CA GLY A 41 -21.05 13.72 -10.79
C GLY A 41 -20.81 14.01 -9.30
N GLU A 42 -21.18 15.21 -8.82
CA GLU A 42 -20.85 15.69 -7.45
C GLU A 42 -21.32 14.75 -6.32
N ILE A 43 -22.42 14.02 -6.52
CA ILE A 43 -22.97 13.09 -5.52
C ILE A 43 -22.12 11.82 -5.41
N ASP A 44 -21.67 11.27 -6.53
CA ASP A 44 -20.91 10.01 -6.58
C ASP A 44 -19.42 10.21 -6.23
N TYR A 45 -18.93 11.45 -6.25
CA TYR A 45 -17.57 11.77 -5.82
C TYR A 45 -17.36 11.68 -4.31
N GLY A 46 -18.42 11.91 -3.54
CA GLY A 46 -18.44 11.66 -2.10
C GLY A 46 -18.23 10.18 -1.80
N ILE A 47 -18.85 9.30 -2.58
CA ILE A 47 -18.74 7.83 -2.43
C ILE A 47 -17.33 7.36 -2.79
N TYR A 48 -16.74 7.89 -3.87
CA TYR A 48 -15.36 7.56 -4.26
C TYR A 48 -14.33 8.01 -3.21
N ASN A 49 -14.56 9.16 -2.55
CA ASN A 49 -13.71 9.60 -1.43
C ASN A 49 -13.91 8.77 -0.16
N VAL A 50 -15.13 8.30 0.13
CA VAL A 50 -15.37 7.45 1.32
C VAL A 50 -14.77 6.05 1.12
N ILE A 51 -14.94 5.45 -0.06
CA ILE A 51 -14.26 4.18 -0.41
C ILE A 51 -12.74 4.42 -0.45
N GLY A 52 -12.30 5.54 -1.03
CA GLY A 52 -10.91 5.99 -1.02
C GLY A 52 -10.34 6.14 0.39
N GLY A 53 -11.13 6.57 1.38
CA GLY A 53 -10.74 6.68 2.78
C GLY A 53 -10.43 5.33 3.44
N VAL A 54 -11.25 4.31 3.14
CA VAL A 54 -10.99 2.93 3.62
C VAL A 54 -9.72 2.38 2.97
N VAL A 55 -9.54 2.59 1.66
CA VAL A 55 -8.32 2.20 0.94
C VAL A 55 -7.09 2.95 1.46
N LEU A 56 -7.23 4.24 1.80
CA LEU A 56 -6.19 5.08 2.39
C LEU A 56 -5.76 4.55 3.76
N MET A 57 -6.70 4.16 4.63
CA MET A 57 -6.37 3.55 5.92
C MET A 57 -5.56 2.27 5.77
N PHE A 58 -5.94 1.40 4.83
CA PHE A 58 -5.19 0.18 4.55
C PHE A 58 -3.81 0.47 3.96
N THR A 59 -3.70 1.47 3.07
CA THR A 59 -2.42 1.90 2.48
C THR A 59 -1.49 2.48 3.54
N PHE A 60 -2.02 3.31 4.44
CA PHE A 60 -1.28 3.84 5.57
C PHE A 60 -0.74 2.73 6.47
N LEU A 61 -1.59 1.77 6.81
CA LEU A 61 -1.22 0.62 7.62
C LEU A 61 -0.10 -0.20 6.95
N ASN A 62 -0.18 -0.39 5.64
CA ASN A 62 0.87 -1.04 4.84
C ASN A 62 2.20 -0.27 4.92
N GLY A 63 2.17 1.06 4.76
CA GLY A 63 3.35 1.92 4.86
C GLY A 63 4.01 1.88 6.24
N ALA A 64 3.23 1.87 7.32
CA ALA A 64 3.75 1.76 8.68
C ALA A 64 4.42 0.40 8.94
N MET A 65 3.84 -0.69 8.40
CA MET A 65 4.43 -2.03 8.48
C MET A 65 5.72 -2.15 7.65
N ALA A 66 5.77 -1.53 6.47
CA ALA A 66 6.97 -1.49 5.63
C ALA A 66 8.12 -0.74 6.29
N ALA A 67 7.84 0.42 6.89
CA ALA A 67 8.84 1.20 7.63
C ALA A 67 9.40 0.42 8.84
N SER A 68 8.53 -0.29 9.57
CA SER A 68 8.93 -1.11 10.72
C SER A 68 9.79 -2.30 10.29
N THR A 69 9.37 -3.03 9.26
CA THR A 69 10.08 -4.19 8.70
C THR A 69 11.44 -3.82 8.15
N SER A 70 11.50 -2.75 7.34
CA SER A 70 12.75 -2.26 6.77
C SER A 70 13.73 -1.85 7.86
N ARG A 71 13.26 -1.25 8.96
CA ARG A 71 14.10 -0.94 10.13
C ARG A 71 14.64 -2.19 10.82
N PHE A 72 13.81 -3.20 11.09
CA PHE A 72 14.25 -4.46 11.73
C PHE A 72 15.27 -5.21 10.86
N ILE A 73 15.02 -5.29 9.55
CA ILE A 73 15.93 -5.98 8.62
C ILE A 73 17.24 -5.21 8.45
N THR A 74 17.21 -3.88 8.32
CA THR A 74 18.42 -3.06 8.17
C THR A 74 19.36 -3.17 9.38
N VAL A 75 18.81 -3.25 10.60
CA VAL A 75 19.62 -3.43 11.83
C VAL A 75 20.35 -4.78 11.81
N GLU A 76 19.66 -5.86 11.44
CA GLU A 76 20.27 -7.20 11.43
C GLU A 76 21.22 -7.38 10.23
N LEU A 77 20.91 -6.79 9.08
CA LEU A 77 21.79 -6.78 7.91
C LEU A 77 23.11 -6.06 8.20
N GLY A 78 23.08 -4.98 8.98
CA GLY A 78 24.28 -4.26 9.43
C GLY A 78 25.18 -5.06 10.37
N ARG A 79 24.66 -6.11 11.03
CA ARG A 79 25.43 -6.99 11.93
C ARG A 79 26.14 -8.14 11.20
N GLN A 80 25.88 -8.33 9.91
CA GLN A 80 26.41 -9.43 9.06
C GLN A 80 26.19 -10.86 9.59
N ASP A 81 25.24 -11.05 10.50
CA ASP A 81 24.86 -12.37 11.01
C ASP A 81 23.69 -12.94 10.19
N TYR A 82 24.03 -13.71 9.15
CA TYR A 82 23.06 -14.33 8.25
C TYR A 82 22.13 -15.34 8.94
N GLY A 83 22.53 -15.91 10.08
CA GLY A 83 21.71 -16.83 10.86
C GLY A 83 20.57 -16.10 11.58
N GLN A 84 20.89 -14.99 12.23
CA GLN A 84 19.91 -14.13 12.88
C GLN A 84 19.01 -13.43 11.86
N LEU A 85 19.57 -12.97 10.73
CA LEU A 85 18.81 -12.33 9.65
C LEU A 85 17.68 -13.23 9.12
N ARG A 86 17.98 -14.51 8.87
CA ARG A 86 16.98 -15.49 8.40
C ARG A 86 15.89 -15.75 9.45
N LYS A 87 16.25 -15.72 10.74
CA LYS A 87 15.30 -15.89 11.84
C LYS A 87 14.38 -14.68 11.96
N VAL A 88 14.92 -13.47 11.91
CA VAL A 88 14.17 -12.20 11.94
C VAL A 88 13.25 -12.08 10.72
N PHE A 89 13.73 -12.45 9.52
CA PHE A 89 12.90 -12.48 8.31
C PHE A 89 11.71 -13.43 8.46
N ASN A 90 11.95 -14.66 8.93
CA ASN A 90 10.87 -15.64 9.11
C ASN A 90 9.84 -15.16 10.15
N THR A 91 10.30 -14.61 11.28
CA THR A 91 9.41 -14.02 12.29
C THR A 91 8.61 -12.85 11.73
N THR A 92 9.21 -12.00 10.91
CA THR A 92 8.55 -10.86 10.27
C THR A 92 7.49 -11.32 9.28
N LEU A 93 7.81 -12.34 8.47
CA LEU A 93 6.89 -12.92 7.49
C LEU A 93 5.69 -13.60 8.17
N VAL A 94 5.91 -14.35 9.24
CA VAL A 94 4.82 -14.94 10.05
C VAL A 94 3.95 -13.84 10.68
N ASN A 95 4.54 -12.75 11.19
CA ASN A 95 3.78 -11.64 11.74
C ASN A 95 2.93 -10.94 10.66
N HIS A 96 3.46 -10.74 9.45
CA HIS A 96 2.68 -10.18 8.33
C HIS A 96 1.53 -11.10 7.91
N LEU A 97 1.73 -12.42 7.93
CA LEU A 97 0.67 -13.41 7.69
C LEU A 97 -0.45 -13.32 8.72
N ILE A 98 -0.10 -13.23 10.02
CA ILE A 98 -1.08 -13.08 11.11
C ILE A 98 -1.87 -11.77 10.93
N ILE A 99 -1.17 -10.66 10.69
CA ILE A 99 -1.81 -9.34 10.51
C ILE A 99 -2.71 -9.33 9.27
N ALA A 100 -2.26 -9.92 8.16
CA ALA A 100 -3.06 -10.04 6.94
C ALA A 100 -4.37 -10.82 7.20
N LEU A 101 -4.31 -11.89 7.98
CA LEU A 101 -5.48 -12.67 8.35
C LEU A 101 -6.45 -11.90 9.25
N VAL A 102 -5.93 -11.13 10.22
CA VAL A 102 -6.75 -10.23 11.06
C VAL A 102 -7.41 -9.14 10.22
N ILE A 103 -6.68 -8.52 9.30
CA ILE A 103 -7.22 -7.49 8.40
C ILE A 103 -8.30 -8.07 7.50
N LEU A 104 -8.11 -9.28 6.95
CA LEU A 104 -9.11 -9.95 6.12
C LEU A 104 -10.40 -10.17 6.90
N LEU A 105 -10.31 -10.67 8.14
CA LEU A 105 -11.48 -10.86 9.00
C LEU A 105 -12.19 -9.54 9.31
N LEU A 106 -11.46 -8.47 9.63
CA LEU A 106 -12.04 -7.16 9.92
C LEU A 106 -12.66 -6.52 8.66
N ALA A 107 -12.03 -6.70 7.50
CA ALA A 107 -12.50 -6.14 6.23
C ALA A 107 -13.77 -6.85 5.74
N GLU A 108 -13.84 -8.18 5.85
CA GLU A 108 -15.04 -8.94 5.47
C GLU A 108 -16.19 -8.74 6.46
N THR A 109 -15.91 -8.51 7.75
CA THR A 109 -16.97 -8.32 8.76
C THR A 109 -17.39 -6.86 8.91
N ILE A 110 -16.56 -6.05 9.55
CA ILE A 110 -16.84 -4.65 9.89
C ILE A 110 -16.80 -3.78 8.64
N GLY A 111 -15.84 -4.04 7.75
CA GLY A 111 -15.69 -3.26 6.52
C GLY A 111 -16.85 -3.47 5.55
N LEU A 112 -17.29 -4.71 5.31
CA LEU A 112 -18.45 -4.99 4.46
C LEU A 112 -19.74 -4.39 5.05
N TRP A 113 -19.94 -4.51 6.36
CA TRP A 113 -21.06 -3.89 7.06
C TRP A 113 -21.06 -2.35 6.93
N PHE A 114 -19.88 -1.73 7.02
CA PHE A 114 -19.73 -0.29 6.84
C PHE A 114 -20.07 0.15 5.41
N VAL A 115 -19.60 -0.61 4.40
CA VAL A 115 -19.87 -0.34 2.98
C VAL A 115 -21.36 -0.50 2.64
N GLN A 116 -22.03 -1.52 3.17
CA GLN A 116 -23.43 -1.77 2.83
C GLN A 116 -24.41 -0.88 3.60
N ASN A 117 -24.12 -0.56 4.87
CA ASN A 117 -25.13 -0.04 5.79
C ASN A 117 -24.92 1.44 6.19
N LYS A 118 -23.71 1.98 5.99
CA LYS A 118 -23.38 3.38 6.34
C LYS A 118 -22.99 4.23 5.14
N LEU A 119 -22.56 3.64 4.03
CA LEU A 119 -22.46 4.38 2.78
C LEU A 119 -23.83 4.42 2.10
N VAL A 120 -24.34 5.63 1.87
CA VAL A 120 -25.50 5.86 1.01
C VAL A 120 -25.03 5.72 -0.43
N ILE A 121 -24.93 4.48 -0.92
CA ILE A 121 -24.55 4.18 -2.31
C ILE A 121 -25.83 3.98 -3.13
N PRO A 122 -25.97 4.66 -4.29
CA PRO A 122 -27.06 4.40 -5.23
C PRO A 122 -27.11 2.90 -5.56
N PRO A 123 -28.28 2.26 -5.56
CA PRO A 123 -28.41 0.81 -5.80
C PRO A 123 -27.83 0.39 -7.15
N GLU A 124 -27.85 1.29 -8.14
CA GLU A 124 -27.27 1.09 -9.47
C GLU A 124 -25.74 0.93 -9.46
N ARG A 125 -25.04 1.48 -8.46
CA ARG A 125 -23.57 1.46 -8.35
C ARG A 125 -23.03 0.60 -7.20
N MET A 126 -23.91 0.03 -6.39
CA MET A 126 -23.55 -0.87 -5.28
C MET A 126 -22.68 -2.05 -5.75
N SER A 127 -23.00 -2.65 -6.90
CA SER A 127 -22.22 -3.76 -7.46
C SER A 127 -20.77 -3.33 -7.80
N ALA A 128 -20.61 -2.19 -8.48
CA ALA A 128 -19.28 -1.67 -8.82
C ALA A 128 -18.46 -1.31 -7.56
N ALA A 129 -19.10 -0.72 -6.55
CA ALA A 129 -18.47 -0.37 -5.28
C ALA A 129 -17.96 -1.62 -4.53
N LEU A 130 -18.78 -2.68 -4.45
CA LEU A 130 -18.39 -3.95 -3.83
C LEU A 130 -17.23 -4.62 -4.58
N THR A 131 -17.25 -4.59 -5.91
CA THR A 131 -16.13 -5.11 -6.72
C THR A 131 -14.83 -4.35 -6.44
N VAL A 132 -14.86 -3.01 -6.44
CA VAL A 132 -13.68 -2.19 -6.13
C VAL A 132 -13.19 -2.42 -4.69
N TYR A 133 -14.12 -2.58 -3.73
CA TYR A 133 -13.80 -2.89 -2.34
C TYR A 133 -13.05 -4.22 -2.21
N GLN A 134 -13.55 -5.27 -2.86
CA GLN A 134 -12.91 -6.60 -2.88
C GLN A 134 -11.52 -6.56 -3.52
N PHE A 135 -11.37 -5.88 -4.67
CA PHE A 135 -10.06 -5.67 -5.28
C PHE A 135 -9.09 -4.88 -4.39
N SER A 136 -9.61 -3.94 -3.60
CA SER A 136 -8.80 -3.15 -2.68
C SER A 136 -8.28 -3.99 -1.51
N ILE A 137 -9.13 -4.86 -0.93
CA ILE A 137 -8.70 -5.83 0.10
C ILE A 137 -7.63 -6.75 -0.48
N PHE A 138 -7.87 -7.30 -1.67
CA PHE A 138 -6.91 -8.19 -2.33
C PHE A 138 -5.56 -7.50 -2.56
N THR A 139 -5.59 -6.28 -3.10
CA THR A 139 -4.38 -5.49 -3.33
C THR A 139 -3.65 -5.24 -2.01
N CYS A 140 -4.36 -4.87 -0.95
CA CYS A 140 -3.80 -4.66 0.39
C CYS A 140 -3.05 -5.91 0.89
N LEU A 141 -3.67 -7.09 0.77
CA LEU A 141 -3.07 -8.37 1.17
C LEU A 141 -1.80 -8.67 0.36
N CYS A 142 -1.83 -8.47 -0.96
CA CYS A 142 -0.66 -8.64 -1.81
C CYS A 142 0.49 -7.71 -1.39
N THR A 143 0.21 -6.42 -1.16
CA THR A 143 1.23 -5.46 -0.69
C THR A 143 1.79 -5.80 0.69
N LEU A 144 0.93 -6.30 1.60
CA LEU A 144 1.33 -6.77 2.92
C LEU A 144 2.31 -7.94 2.84
N LEU A 145 1.99 -8.93 2.02
CA LEU A 145 2.85 -10.09 1.81
C LEU A 145 4.15 -9.73 1.08
N GLN A 146 4.11 -8.75 0.17
CA GLN A 146 5.28 -8.31 -0.59
C GLN A 146 6.28 -7.47 0.23
N THR A 147 5.79 -6.75 1.24
CA THR A 147 6.57 -5.86 2.11
C THR A 147 7.86 -6.50 2.69
N PRO A 148 7.82 -7.69 3.34
CA PRO A 148 9.04 -8.31 3.85
C PRO A 148 10.05 -8.66 2.76
N PHE A 149 9.59 -9.04 1.56
CA PHE A 149 10.47 -9.38 0.44
C PHE A 149 11.20 -8.16 -0.12
N ILE A 150 10.50 -7.02 -0.28
CA ILE A 150 11.12 -5.77 -0.74
C ILE A 150 12.18 -5.28 0.24
N ALA A 151 11.96 -5.46 1.54
CA ALA A 151 12.90 -5.01 2.56
C ALA A 151 14.18 -5.87 2.67
N THR A 152 14.20 -7.05 2.03
CA THR A 152 15.35 -7.96 2.04
C THR A 152 16.26 -7.80 0.81
N ILE A 153 15.75 -7.17 -0.25
CA ILE A 153 16.48 -6.81 -1.48
C ILE A 153 17.27 -5.52 -1.25
#